data_AF-A0A0C3LCY5-F1
#
_entry.id   AF-A0A0C3LCY5-F1
#
_cell.length_a   1.000
_cell.length_b   1.000
_cell.length_c   1.000
_cell.angle_alpha   90.00
_cell.angle_beta   90.00
_cell.angle_gamma   90.00
#
_symmetry.space_group_name_H-M   'P 1'
#
loop_
_entity.id
_entity.type
_entity.pdbx_description
1 polymer ?
#
loop_
_entity_poly.entity_id
_entity_poly.type
_entity_poly.pdbx_seq_one_letter_code
_entity_poly.pdbx_strand_id
1 'polypeptide(L)'
;MTSSRLLDYSLSHEYIGEIMDELPLTDLSSLMATGRCFRAVGQSAIKRDVHRLLQGYGLNAQLFRGLMRRTGMVLGGYTVLQFMLRFPTGSLSLEIFTIENAPCDGVKQLHEELLMCGYELMPVAESPRLGARQRRLGIAAVKKYARKPDGIKKGSRINVAIAEGGASILAPILCSPTTATMGYLTADSIHHLYPSWTFGRIARR
;
A
#
# COMPACT_ATOMS: atom_id res chain seq x y z
N MET A 1 6.83 20.53 -49.30
CA MET A 1 7.59 21.31 -48.30
C MET A 1 6.60 22.24 -47.63
N THR A 2 6.28 22.25 -46.34
CA THR A 2 6.89 21.77 -45.09
C THR A 2 5.77 21.77 -44.05
N SER A 3 5.43 20.63 -43.43
CA SER A 3 4.60 20.60 -42.21
C SER A 3 4.83 19.30 -41.43
N SER A 4 6.09 18.98 -41.16
CA SER A 4 6.48 17.82 -40.34
C SER A 4 7.48 18.18 -39.23
N ARG A 5 7.64 19.48 -38.92
CA ARG A 5 8.64 19.99 -37.97
C ARG A 5 8.06 20.50 -36.64
N LEU A 6 6.79 20.23 -36.33
CA LEU A 6 6.13 20.79 -35.14
C LEU A 6 5.99 19.83 -33.94
N LEU A 7 6.50 18.60 -34.01
CA LEU A 7 6.35 17.63 -32.90
C LEU A 7 7.64 16.86 -32.56
N ASP A 8 8.80 17.45 -32.81
CA ASP A 8 10.09 16.96 -32.29
C ASP A 8 10.49 17.68 -31.00
N TYR A 9 9.49 18.13 -30.22
CA TYR A 9 9.71 18.42 -28.80
C TYR A 9 9.78 17.08 -28.07
N SER A 10 10.96 16.46 -28.12
CA SER A 10 11.33 15.42 -27.16
C SER A 10 11.38 16.09 -25.79
N LEU A 11 10.23 16.21 -25.13
CA LEU A 11 10.15 16.54 -23.70
C LEU A 11 11.14 15.62 -22.99
N SER A 12 12.13 16.21 -22.32
CA SER A 12 13.13 15.41 -21.63
C SER A 12 12.41 14.55 -20.58
N HIS A 13 12.93 13.35 -20.34
CA HIS A 13 12.34 12.44 -19.35
C HIS A 13 12.27 13.09 -17.95
N GLU A 14 13.14 14.06 -17.70
CA GLU A 14 13.19 14.87 -16.49
C GLU A 14 11.95 15.77 -16.34
N TYR A 15 11.58 16.54 -17.38
CA TYR A 15 10.36 17.37 -17.37
C TYR A 15 9.08 16.54 -17.24
N ILE A 16 9.02 15.39 -17.92
CA ILE A 16 7.88 14.46 -17.76
C ILE A 16 7.81 13.94 -16.33
N GLY A 17 8.97 13.71 -15.70
CA GLY A 17 9.08 13.27 -14.30
C GLY A 17 8.52 14.27 -13.31
N GLU A 18 8.82 15.55 -13.48
CA GLU A 18 8.30 16.64 -12.63
C GLU A 18 6.77 16.77 -12.75
N ILE A 19 6.24 16.73 -13.98
CA ILE A 19 4.79 16.78 -14.21
C ILE A 19 4.12 15.57 -13.54
N MET A 20 4.67 14.37 -13.75
CA MET A 20 4.11 13.15 -13.17
C MET A 20 4.18 13.12 -11.64
N ASP A 21 5.17 13.79 -11.03
CA ASP A 21 5.24 13.92 -9.57
C ASP A 21 4.13 14.79 -8.99
N GLU A 22 3.57 15.72 -9.75
CA GLU A 22 2.51 16.62 -9.27
C GLU A 22 1.09 16.11 -9.61
N LEU A 23 0.96 15.17 -10.54
CA LEU A 23 -0.34 14.65 -10.96
C LEU A 23 -1.03 13.80 -9.88
N PRO A 24 -2.36 13.98 -9.67
CA PRO A 24 -3.17 12.99 -8.95
C PRO A 24 -3.00 11.59 -9.55
N LEU A 25 -3.07 10.53 -8.73
CA LEU A 25 -2.90 9.16 -9.22
C LEU A 25 -3.91 8.75 -10.31
N THR A 26 -5.11 9.35 -10.30
CA THR A 26 -6.14 9.15 -11.33
C THR A 26 -5.64 9.62 -12.71
N ASP A 27 -4.97 10.76 -12.74
CA ASP A 27 -4.48 11.40 -13.95
C ASP A 27 -3.16 10.73 -14.39
N LEU A 28 -2.32 10.36 -13.42
CA LEU A 28 -1.12 9.56 -13.64
C LEU A 28 -1.45 8.25 -14.38
N SER A 29 -2.49 7.54 -13.94
CA SER A 29 -2.91 6.27 -14.54
C SER A 29 -3.36 6.44 -15.99
N SER A 30 -4.14 7.49 -16.26
CA SER A 30 -4.58 7.84 -17.62
C SER A 30 -3.40 8.18 -18.52
N LEU A 31 -2.44 8.97 -18.02
CA LEU A 31 -1.25 9.37 -18.76
C LEU A 31 -0.34 8.17 -19.07
N MET A 32 -0.15 7.26 -18.10
CA MET A 32 0.61 6.02 -18.28
C MET A 32 0.03 5.08 -19.35
N ALA A 33 -1.27 5.18 -19.63
CA ALA A 33 -1.94 4.40 -20.67
C ALA A 33 -1.65 4.95 -22.08
N THR A 34 -1.27 6.22 -22.23
CA THR A 34 -1.09 6.88 -23.53
C THR A 34 0.18 6.46 -24.27
N GLY A 35 1.22 5.99 -23.57
CA GLY A 35 2.49 5.66 -24.23
C GLY A 35 3.52 4.99 -23.32
N ARG A 36 4.51 4.32 -23.94
CA ARG A 36 5.59 3.60 -23.23
C ARG A 36 6.47 4.52 -22.39
N CYS A 37 6.78 5.72 -22.88
CA CYS A 37 7.57 6.72 -22.15
C CYS A 37 6.88 7.13 -20.85
N PHE A 38 5.63 7.59 -20.93
CA PHE A 38 4.81 7.95 -19.77
C PHE A 38 4.61 6.78 -18.81
N ARG A 39 4.47 5.54 -19.32
CA ARG A 39 4.40 4.35 -18.45
C ARG A 39 5.66 4.19 -17.59
N ALA A 40 6.85 4.31 -18.19
CA ALA A 40 8.11 4.14 -17.47
C ALA A 40 8.33 5.25 -16.42
N VAL A 41 8.03 6.50 -16.80
CA VAL A 41 8.15 7.64 -15.88
C VAL A 41 7.11 7.55 -14.76
N GLY A 42 5.86 7.20 -15.08
CA GLY A 42 4.79 7.05 -14.08
C GLY A 42 5.04 5.90 -13.10
N GLN A 43 5.59 4.77 -13.57
CA GLN A 43 6.05 3.70 -12.67
C GLN A 43 7.16 4.19 -11.73
N SER A 44 8.05 5.06 -12.22
CA SER A 44 9.12 5.65 -11.41
C SER A 44 8.56 6.63 -10.37
N ALA A 45 7.56 7.43 -10.72
CA ALA A 45 6.82 8.28 -9.78
C ALA A 45 6.17 7.46 -8.67
N ILE A 46 5.41 6.40 -9.02
CA ILE A 46 4.79 5.49 -8.03
C ILE A 46 5.85 4.89 -7.09
N LYS A 47 6.97 4.43 -7.63
CA LYS A 47 8.07 3.87 -6.83
C LYS A 47 8.68 4.89 -5.85
N ARG A 48 8.81 6.15 -6.28
CA ARG A 48 9.28 7.25 -5.42
C ARG A 48 8.27 7.56 -4.32
N ASP A 49 6.98 7.60 -4.63
CA ASP A 49 5.94 7.87 -3.64
C ASP A 49 5.83 6.75 -2.60
N VAL A 50 5.93 5.48 -3.01
CA VAL A 50 5.98 4.35 -2.06
C VAL A 50 7.24 4.44 -1.18
N HIS A 51 8.37 4.86 -1.76
CA HIS A 51 9.60 5.06 -1.01
C HIS A 51 9.44 6.16 0.06
N ARG A 52 8.89 7.32 -0.32
CA ARG A 52 8.57 8.43 0.60
C ARG A 52 7.59 8.00 1.68
N LEU A 53 6.56 7.23 1.33
CA LEU A 53 5.59 6.66 2.27
C LEU A 53 6.31 5.85 3.36
N LEU A 54 7.15 4.89 2.98
CA LEU A 54 7.87 4.03 3.91
C LEU A 54 8.88 4.81 4.78
N GLN A 55 9.63 5.74 4.19
CA GLN A 55 10.51 6.67 4.94
C GLN A 55 9.71 7.57 5.90
N GLY A 56 8.47 7.87 5.55
CA GLY A 56 7.50 8.55 6.39
C GLY A 56 7.33 7.88 7.75
N TYR A 57 7.30 6.55 7.77
CA TYR A 57 7.27 5.70 8.96
C TYR A 57 8.68 5.35 9.49
N GLY A 58 9.75 5.94 8.95
CA GLY A 58 11.12 5.67 9.41
C GLY A 58 11.62 4.26 9.08
N LEU A 59 11.01 3.59 8.09
CA LEU A 59 11.46 2.31 7.60
C LEU A 59 12.54 2.49 6.54
N ASN A 60 13.46 1.52 6.43
CA ASN A 60 14.35 1.44 5.26
C ASN A 60 13.53 0.99 4.05
N ALA A 61 13.13 1.94 3.21
CA ALA A 61 12.22 1.67 2.08
C ALA A 61 12.77 0.63 1.08
N GLN A 62 14.09 0.54 0.89
CA GLN A 62 14.68 -0.42 -0.05
C GLN A 62 14.67 -1.84 0.52
N LEU A 63 15.07 -2.01 1.79
CA LEU A 63 15.01 -3.29 2.50
C LEU A 63 13.56 -3.77 2.62
N PHE A 64 12.66 -2.88 3.03
CA PHE A 64 11.25 -3.19 3.22
C PHE A 64 10.57 -3.61 1.92
N ARG A 65 10.84 -2.93 0.80
CA ARG A 65 10.33 -3.36 -0.52
C ARG A 65 10.91 -4.72 -0.93
N GLY A 66 12.18 -4.98 -0.63
CA GLY A 66 12.79 -6.30 -0.82
C GLY A 66 12.04 -7.38 -0.03
N LEU A 67 11.72 -7.10 1.23
CA LEU A 67 10.92 -7.97 2.08
C LEU A 67 9.52 -8.21 1.48
N MET A 68 8.82 -7.15 1.05
CA MET A 68 7.52 -7.25 0.38
C MET A 68 7.54 -8.18 -0.85
N ARG A 69 8.57 -8.09 -1.70
CA ARG A 69 8.70 -8.96 -2.88
C ARG A 69 8.89 -10.42 -2.52
N ARG A 70 9.71 -10.71 -1.51
CA ARG A 70 10.07 -12.09 -1.15
C ARG A 70 8.93 -12.81 -0.44
N THR A 71 8.16 -12.09 0.38
CA THR A 71 7.14 -12.69 1.24
C THR A 71 5.72 -12.52 0.70
N GLY A 72 5.54 -11.69 -0.33
CA GLY A 72 4.22 -11.37 -0.88
C GLY A 72 3.36 -10.49 0.03
N MET A 73 3.92 -9.86 1.06
CA MET A 73 3.16 -8.91 1.90
C MET A 73 2.84 -7.63 1.10
N VAL A 74 1.73 -7.00 1.46
CA VAL A 74 1.20 -5.82 0.78
C VAL A 74 0.78 -4.75 1.78
N LEU A 75 0.80 -3.48 1.35
CA LEU A 75 0.20 -2.39 2.12
C LEU A 75 -1.28 -2.27 1.75
N GLY A 76 -2.15 -2.08 2.73
CA GLY A 76 -3.61 -2.08 2.50
C GLY A 76 -4.36 -1.02 3.30
N GLY A 77 -5.68 -1.12 3.25
CA GLY A 77 -6.62 -0.29 4.01
C GLY A 77 -6.34 1.21 3.95
N TYR A 78 -6.25 1.88 5.10
CA TYR A 78 -6.10 3.34 5.15
C TYR A 78 -4.76 3.85 4.61
N THR A 79 -3.74 2.98 4.56
CA THR A 79 -2.45 3.33 3.92
C THR A 79 -2.62 3.60 2.44
N VAL A 80 -3.49 2.85 1.76
CA VAL A 80 -3.74 3.04 0.34
C VAL A 80 -4.51 4.33 0.10
N LEU A 81 -5.48 4.68 0.96
CA LEU A 81 -6.14 5.98 0.92
C LEU A 81 -5.18 7.13 1.14
N GLN A 82 -4.30 7.01 2.14
CA GLN A 82 -3.25 8.00 2.40
C GLN A 82 -2.36 8.21 1.18
N PHE A 83 -1.97 7.11 0.54
CA PHE A 83 -1.17 7.13 -0.67
C PHE A 83 -1.93 7.77 -1.85
N MET A 84 -3.18 7.37 -2.08
CA MET A 84 -3.99 7.86 -3.20
C MET A 84 -4.33 9.34 -3.11
N LEU A 85 -4.63 9.81 -1.91
CA LEU A 85 -5.01 11.19 -1.64
C LEU A 85 -3.80 12.06 -1.31
N ARG A 86 -2.58 11.51 -1.38
CA ARG A 86 -1.31 12.20 -1.03
C ARG A 86 -1.37 12.87 0.35
N PHE A 87 -2.07 12.26 1.30
CA PHE A 87 -2.14 12.78 2.66
C PHE A 87 -0.75 12.79 3.32
N PRO A 88 -0.46 13.76 4.20
CA PRO A 88 0.83 13.84 4.89
C PRO A 88 1.18 12.50 5.55
N THR A 89 2.39 12.02 5.29
CA THR A 89 2.80 10.71 5.78
C THR A 89 2.93 10.68 7.30
N GLY A 90 2.52 9.58 7.94
CA GLY A 90 2.56 9.43 9.39
C GLY A 90 1.37 10.03 10.14
N SER A 91 0.41 10.65 9.44
CA SER A 91 -0.87 11.10 10.03
C SER A 91 -1.81 9.94 10.40
N LEU A 92 -1.65 8.79 9.75
CA LEU A 92 -2.41 7.56 9.99
C LEU A 92 -1.47 6.41 10.33
N SER A 93 -2.04 5.25 10.68
CA SER A 93 -1.25 4.03 10.88
C SER A 93 -0.92 3.38 9.54
N LEU A 94 0.30 2.84 9.40
CA LEU A 94 0.66 1.98 8.28
C LEU A 94 -0.02 0.62 8.47
N GLU A 95 -0.70 0.10 7.44
CA GLU A 95 -1.41 -1.17 7.50
C GLU A 95 -0.76 -2.16 6.52
N ILE A 96 -0.23 -3.24 7.07
CA ILE A 96 0.45 -4.31 6.35
C ILE A 96 -0.39 -5.57 6.43
N PHE A 97 -0.56 -6.23 5.30
CA PHE A 97 -1.28 -7.50 5.17
C PHE A 97 -0.31 -8.58 4.73
N THR A 98 -0.31 -9.70 5.45
CA THR A 98 0.52 -10.87 5.17
C THR A 98 -0.24 -12.15 5.51
N ILE A 99 0.15 -13.27 4.93
CA ILE A 99 -0.41 -14.59 5.30
C ILE A 99 0.44 -15.24 6.40
N GLU A 100 -0.16 -16.12 7.21
CA GLU A 100 0.55 -16.82 8.29
C GLU A 100 1.72 -17.66 7.76
N ASN A 101 1.50 -18.40 6.67
CA ASN A 101 2.51 -19.22 5.99
C ASN A 101 3.22 -18.44 4.86
N ALA A 102 3.55 -17.17 5.10
CA ALA A 102 4.21 -16.36 4.08
C ALA A 102 5.58 -16.99 3.72
N PRO A 103 5.97 -16.99 2.43
CA PRO A 103 7.28 -17.47 2.02
C PRO A 103 8.41 -16.82 2.84
N CYS A 104 9.49 -17.58 3.04
CA CYS A 104 10.70 -17.12 3.74
C CYS A 104 10.45 -16.62 5.17
N ASP A 105 9.51 -17.21 5.92
CA ASP A 105 9.19 -16.78 7.29
C ASP A 105 8.81 -15.29 7.38
N GLY A 106 8.05 -14.80 6.41
CA GLY A 106 7.85 -13.36 6.21
C GLY A 106 7.33 -12.59 7.42
N VAL A 107 6.50 -13.22 8.27
CA VAL A 107 6.01 -12.62 9.52
C VAL A 107 7.14 -12.38 10.52
N LYS A 108 8.08 -13.33 10.62
CA LYS A 108 9.24 -13.24 11.51
C LYS A 108 10.22 -12.17 11.01
N GLN A 109 10.56 -12.20 9.72
CA GLN A 109 11.44 -11.18 9.12
C GLN A 109 10.85 -9.77 9.26
N LEU A 110 9.53 -9.61 9.08
CA LEU A 110 8.85 -8.34 9.30
C LEU A 110 8.99 -7.86 10.74
N HIS A 111 8.79 -8.77 11.70
CA HIS A 111 8.93 -8.44 13.11
C HIS A 111 10.35 -7.92 13.43
N GLU A 112 11.37 -8.63 12.96
CA GLU A 112 12.78 -8.26 13.15
C GLU A 112 13.09 -6.88 12.53
N GLU A 113 12.67 -6.63 11.29
CA GLU A 113 12.87 -5.33 10.62
C GLU A 113 12.21 -4.17 11.40
N LEU A 114 10.99 -4.39 11.92
CA LEU A 114 10.29 -3.40 12.71
C LEU A 114 11.02 -3.09 14.02
N LEU A 115 11.49 -4.13 14.73
CA LEU A 115 12.31 -3.95 15.95
C LEU A 115 13.57 -3.15 15.65
N MET A 116 14.27 -3.46 14.56
CA MET A 116 15.48 -2.73 14.13
C MET A 116 15.20 -1.26 13.80
N CYS A 117 13.99 -0.94 13.34
CA CYS A 117 13.55 0.45 13.09
C CYS A 117 13.09 1.20 14.36
N GLY A 118 13.15 0.56 15.53
CA GLY A 118 12.76 1.13 16.82
C GLY A 118 11.26 1.04 17.12
N TYR A 119 10.55 0.13 16.46
CA TYR A 119 9.17 -0.20 16.80
C TYR A 119 9.11 -1.25 17.90
N GLU A 120 8.08 -1.18 18.72
CA GLU A 120 7.79 -2.17 19.77
C GLU A 120 6.41 -2.75 19.57
N LEU A 121 6.30 -4.06 19.83
CA LEU A 121 5.02 -4.74 19.82
C LEU A 121 4.18 -4.28 21.02
N MET A 122 2.99 -3.80 20.74
CA MET A 122 2.07 -3.32 21.76
C MET A 122 1.20 -4.48 22.26
N PRO A 123 0.97 -4.59 23.59
CA PRO A 123 -0.02 -5.51 24.11
C PRO A 123 -1.40 -5.13 23.55
N VAL A 124 -2.01 -6.06 22.82
CA VAL A 124 -3.37 -5.89 22.32
C VAL A 124 -4.31 -6.56 23.33
N ALA A 125 -5.16 -5.77 23.99
CA ALA A 125 -6.28 -6.33 24.73
C ALA A 125 -7.24 -6.98 23.72
N GLU A 126 -7.34 -8.30 23.74
CA GLU A 126 -8.28 -9.02 22.88
C GLU A 126 -9.71 -8.62 23.24
N SER A 127 -10.40 -7.94 22.32
CA SER A 127 -11.83 -7.72 22.45
C SER A 127 -12.57 -8.89 21.79
N PRO A 128 -13.45 -9.61 22.52
CA PRO A 128 -14.17 -10.78 21.99
C PRO A 128 -15.00 -10.46 20.74
N ARG A 129 -15.54 -9.25 20.65
CA ARG A 129 -16.34 -8.77 19.50
C ARG A 129 -15.48 -8.48 18.26
N LEU A 130 -14.25 -7.98 18.45
CA LEU A 130 -13.28 -7.78 17.37
C LEU A 130 -12.79 -9.13 16.83
N GLY A 131 -12.59 -10.12 17.69
CA GLY A 131 -12.19 -11.48 17.30
C GLY A 131 -13.19 -12.16 16.35
N ALA A 132 -14.50 -12.07 16.61
CA ALA A 132 -15.52 -12.66 15.74
C ALA A 132 -15.58 -12.02 14.34
N ARG A 133 -15.37 -10.70 14.25
CA ARG A 133 -15.32 -9.99 12.97
C ARG A 133 -14.04 -10.29 12.19
N GLN A 134 -12.90 -10.37 12.89
CA GLN A 134 -11.61 -10.70 12.29
C GLN A 134 -11.60 -12.12 11.70
N ARG A 135 -12.12 -13.11 12.43
CA ARG A 135 -12.25 -14.49 11.93
C ARG A 135 -13.16 -14.58 10.69
N ARG A 136 -14.27 -13.83 10.66
CA ARG A 136 -15.13 -13.76 9.45
C ARG A 136 -14.43 -13.19 8.22
N LEU A 137 -13.37 -12.41 8.42
CA LEU A 137 -12.54 -11.84 7.36
C LEU A 137 -11.30 -12.70 7.06
N GLY A 138 -11.18 -13.88 7.69
CA GLY A 138 -10.01 -14.76 7.56
C GLY A 138 -8.73 -14.17 8.15
N ILE A 139 -8.84 -13.25 9.13
CA ILE A 139 -7.70 -12.71 9.86
C ILE A 139 -7.44 -13.59 11.08
N ALA A 140 -6.31 -14.29 11.06
CA ALA A 140 -5.83 -15.12 12.16
C ALA A 140 -5.34 -14.26 13.34
N ALA A 141 -4.63 -13.18 13.06
CA ALA A 141 -4.04 -12.32 14.08
C ALA A 141 -3.84 -10.87 13.63
N VAL A 142 -3.81 -9.95 14.59
CA VAL A 142 -3.41 -8.56 14.36
C VAL A 142 -2.31 -8.19 15.36
N LYS A 143 -1.14 -7.81 14.85
CA LYS A 143 -0.02 -7.30 15.64
C LYS A 143 0.05 -5.78 15.48
N LYS A 144 0.09 -5.05 16.59
CA LYS A 144 0.18 -3.59 16.60
C LYS A 144 1.56 -3.17 17.07
N TYR A 145 2.20 -2.29 16.31
CA TYR A 145 3.51 -1.75 16.61
C TYR A 145 3.43 -0.25 16.78
N ALA A 146 4.14 0.27 17.78
CA ALA A 146 4.32 1.70 17.99
C ALA A 146 5.80 2.02 18.09
N ARG A 147 6.21 3.15 17.53
CA ARG A 147 7.59 3.61 17.65
C ARG A 147 7.82 4.26 19.02
N LYS A 148 8.94 3.94 19.66
CA LYS A 148 9.38 4.62 20.88
C LYS A 148 9.46 6.14 20.69
N PRO A 149 9.12 6.94 21.72
CA PRO A 149 9.04 8.40 21.62
C PRO A 149 10.39 9.13 21.43
N ASP A 150 11.50 8.39 21.31
CA ASP A 150 12.87 8.92 21.36
C ASP A 150 13.42 9.42 20.01
N GLY A 151 12.56 9.57 18.99
CA GLY A 151 12.95 9.98 17.63
C GLY A 151 12.13 11.13 17.05
N ILE A 152 12.65 11.73 15.96
CA ILE A 152 12.14 12.92 15.24
C ILE A 152 10.67 12.80 14.79
N LYS A 153 10.11 11.58 14.71
CA LYS A 153 8.71 11.33 14.35
C LYS A 153 7.99 10.56 15.47
N LYS A 154 7.55 11.27 16.50
CA LYS A 154 6.69 10.72 17.56
C LYS A 154 5.38 10.19 16.96
N GLY A 155 4.97 8.99 17.39
CA GLY A 155 3.61 8.51 17.18
C GLY A 155 3.33 7.68 15.92
N SER A 156 4.34 7.31 15.14
CA SER A 156 4.14 6.39 14.01
C SER A 156 3.67 5.01 14.51
N ARG A 157 2.54 4.55 13.97
CA ARG A 157 1.93 3.26 14.30
C ARG A 157 1.90 2.37 13.06
N ILE A 158 2.14 1.08 13.26
CA ILE A 158 2.08 0.07 12.21
C ILE A 158 1.17 -1.07 12.69
N ASN A 159 0.14 -1.38 11.92
CA ASN A 159 -0.75 -2.51 12.15
C ASN A 159 -0.42 -3.60 11.13
N VAL A 160 -0.19 -4.82 11.61
CA VAL A 160 0.07 -5.99 10.77
C VAL A 160 -1.09 -6.96 10.93
N ALA A 161 -1.87 -7.14 9.87
CA ALA A 161 -2.93 -8.14 9.77
C ALA A 161 -2.40 -9.42 9.13
N ILE A 162 -2.60 -10.55 9.80
CA ILE A 162 -2.11 -11.87 9.40
C ILE A 162 -3.29 -12.75 8.98
N ALA A 163 -3.29 -13.26 7.75
CA ALA A 163 -4.33 -14.14 7.22
C ALA A 163 -4.21 -15.54 7.76
N GLU A 164 -5.34 -16.22 7.87
CA GLU A 164 -5.40 -17.67 7.78
C GLU A 164 -4.96 -18.12 6.37
N GLY A 165 -4.27 -19.26 6.28
CA GLY A 165 -3.79 -19.81 5.00
C GLY A 165 -4.91 -19.96 3.96
N GLY A 166 -4.75 -19.33 2.80
CA GLY A 166 -5.73 -19.34 1.71
C GLY A 166 -6.81 -18.24 1.78
N ALA A 167 -6.85 -17.43 2.84
CA ALA A 167 -7.76 -16.30 2.92
C ALA A 167 -7.22 -15.06 2.18
N SER A 168 -8.07 -14.41 1.37
CA SER A 168 -7.77 -13.08 0.82
C SER A 168 -8.14 -12.02 1.86
N ILE A 169 -7.14 -11.46 2.54
CA ILE A 169 -7.33 -10.46 3.62
C ILE A 169 -7.56 -9.04 3.10
N LEU A 170 -7.65 -8.85 1.78
CA LEU A 170 -7.72 -7.51 1.22
C LEU A 170 -9.04 -6.88 1.66
N ALA A 171 -8.97 -6.00 2.66
CA ALA A 171 -10.14 -5.30 3.17
C ALA A 171 -10.54 -4.21 2.18
N PRO A 172 -11.85 -4.06 1.88
CA PRO A 172 -12.32 -2.97 1.03
C PRO A 172 -12.01 -1.62 1.66
N ILE A 173 -11.39 -0.77 0.86
CA ILE A 173 -11.01 0.61 1.16
C ILE A 173 -12.26 1.51 1.26
N LEU A 174 -13.25 1.25 0.41
CA LEU A 174 -14.52 1.96 0.36
C LEU A 174 -15.63 0.93 0.24
N CYS A 175 -16.67 1.10 1.05
CA CYS A 175 -17.89 0.31 1.01
C CYS A 175 -19.07 1.26 0.83
N SER A 176 -19.74 1.18 -0.31
CA SER A 176 -21.09 1.69 -0.53
C SER A 176 -22.08 0.51 -0.53
N PRO A 177 -23.40 0.78 -0.49
CA PRO A 177 -24.41 -0.27 -0.59
C PRO A 177 -24.29 -1.15 -1.85
N THR A 178 -23.69 -0.62 -2.92
CA THR A 178 -23.60 -1.25 -4.24
C THR A 178 -22.17 -1.53 -4.68
N THR A 179 -21.16 -1.05 -3.94
CA THR A 179 -19.77 -1.13 -4.40
C THR A 179 -18.83 -1.29 -3.23
N ALA A 180 -17.94 -2.27 -3.31
CA ALA A 180 -16.77 -2.34 -2.46
C ALA A 180 -15.54 -2.20 -3.36
N THR A 181 -14.62 -1.30 -3.07
CA THR A 181 -13.34 -1.23 -3.79
C THR A 181 -12.23 -1.66 -2.85
N MET A 182 -11.43 -2.64 -3.26
CA MET A 182 -10.22 -3.03 -2.54
C MET A 182 -9.02 -2.45 -3.28
N GLY A 183 -8.02 -1.99 -2.54
CA GLY A 183 -6.77 -1.58 -3.12
C GLY A 183 -5.63 -2.03 -2.22
N TYR A 184 -4.49 -2.31 -2.83
CA TYR A 184 -3.26 -2.62 -2.12
C TYR A 184 -2.05 -2.13 -2.90
N LEU A 185 -0.98 -1.84 -2.18
CA LEU A 185 0.32 -1.53 -2.74
C LEU A 185 1.21 -2.74 -2.56
N THR A 186 1.77 -3.24 -3.67
CA THR A 186 2.88 -4.18 -3.62
C THR A 186 4.20 -3.39 -3.53
N ALA A 187 5.32 -4.09 -3.59
CA ALA A 187 6.63 -3.45 -3.63
C ALA A 187 6.83 -2.50 -4.84
N ASP A 188 6.09 -2.69 -5.94
CA ASP A 188 6.37 -2.01 -7.22
C ASP A 188 5.13 -1.50 -7.95
N SER A 189 3.93 -1.79 -7.47
CA SER A 189 2.70 -1.48 -8.18
C SER A 189 1.53 -1.21 -7.24
N ILE A 190 0.61 -0.40 -7.74
CA ILE A 190 -0.70 -0.18 -7.14
C ILE A 190 -1.66 -1.17 -7.78
N HIS A 191 -2.42 -1.88 -6.96
CA HIS A 191 -3.46 -2.77 -7.43
C HIS A 191 -4.80 -2.30 -6.89
N HIS A 192 -5.76 -2.17 -7.79
CA HIS A 192 -7.16 -2.05 -7.43
C HIS A 192 -7.87 -3.33 -7.80
N LEU A 193 -8.51 -3.94 -6.81
CA LEU A 193 -9.41 -5.07 -7.03
C LEU A 193 -10.83 -4.57 -6.84
N TYR A 194 -11.65 -4.81 -7.85
CA TYR A 194 -13.08 -4.91 -7.66
C TYR A 194 -13.34 -6.34 -7.18
N PRO A 195 -13.70 -6.57 -5.90
CA PRO A 195 -14.06 -7.90 -5.47
C PRO A 195 -15.22 -8.41 -6.33
N SER A 196 -15.22 -9.69 -6.68
CA SER A 196 -16.38 -10.36 -7.29
C SER A 196 -17.66 -10.22 -6.44
N TRP A 197 -17.52 -9.93 -5.14
CA TRP A 197 -18.61 -9.57 -4.22
C TRP A 197 -19.35 -8.27 -4.56
N THR A 198 -18.77 -7.38 -5.39
CA THR A 198 -19.43 -6.15 -5.84
C THR A 198 -20.74 -6.45 -6.58
N PHE A 199 -20.84 -7.60 -7.26
CA PHE A 199 -22.05 -8.03 -7.96
C PHE A 199 -22.76 -9.22 -7.28
N GLY A 200 -22.07 -10.01 -6.45
CA GLY A 200 -22.63 -11.23 -5.86
C GLY A 200 -23.69 -11.03 -4.77
N ARG A 201 -23.72 -9.87 -4.09
CA ARG A 201 -24.69 -9.59 -3.01
C ARG A 201 -25.84 -8.65 -3.38
N ILE A 202 -25.78 -7.99 -4.54
CA ILE A 202 -26.91 -7.19 -5.05
C ILE A 202 -28.00 -8.12 -5.62
N ALA A 203 -27.65 -9.34 -6.05
CA ALA A 203 -28.60 -10.35 -6.52
C ALA A 203 -29.28 -11.17 -5.40
N ARG A 204 -29.03 -10.87 -4.11
CA ARG A 204 -29.62 -11.60 -2.97
C ARG A 204 -30.08 -10.66 -1.84
N ARG A 205 -30.74 -9.56 -2.20
CA ARG A 205 -31.68 -8.87 -1.31
C ARG A 205 -33.03 -8.83 -1.98
#